data_AF-A0A1M5TK79-F1
#
_entry.id   AF-A0A1M5TK79-F1
#
_cell.length_a   1.000
_cell.length_b   1.000
_cell.length_c   1.000
_cell.angle_alpha   90.00
_cell.angle_beta   90.00
_cell.angle_gamma   90.00
#
_symmetry.space_group_name_H-M   'P 1'
#
loop_
_entity.id
_entity.type
_entity.pdbx_description
1 polymer ?
#
loop_
_entity_poly.entity_id
_entity_poly.type
_entity_poly.pdbx_seq_one_letter_code
_entity_poly.pdbx_strand_id
1 'polypeptide(L)'
;MTLKFTIFNESIEIDEKKDRYNSLRKDFDEFSYMQSEKFTDIFRESYYNIDVLSKNGLNDGFKLIIEGIDKALSILVDNNILDIDRKRFFSNYYGKYYSYDEDFHKINNRYLSIIIPEKNLLDYNERCKNVRLQWKEKGFPIDGSVIDVTKENNMTMASSLTHISYKFKGKTFSGIGNFIEKSKLLNDNETLEVLKTSVYNNCYNIHKALIDCFEDNGLNIYDKYIGEDIINSVEALFNNLTIGVIPQEKVQENIIKIIKGNPYELRYYKFIIYNLGDEYNELDKLADYYGVFGLGDFKLSLLKDKFNKLDLSTEESTIQGKELLTTYMQKLGIGTQNPYYFKIEERLKELDLIKRTVEDIEFPTREMASLAREDKSKIEEVLKNINSDSEEEILQALDNIKRLDLKTILKIKYIDLLNQKLKTIIEKADFLYLNTKFDCKSLYSEEEVVKALEELRNTDLRTKEALALKERDLITRLTQIIEGNDILKMENIINSYLFFNMSDIQNAVDELSAMNIRSYHLKREKIEYLLDNARFIINNHLNLLDKAKKYDIKLKEKKNGKSLPKDNGFMGSIRKVFGDTINKVNEILSEEDKRAWEFITNNGEKTIEEVYARILER
;
A
#
# COMPACT_ATOMS: atom_id res chain seq x y z
N MET A 1 -12.78 59.41 -3.78
CA MET A 1 -13.94 58.76 -4.42
C MET A 1 -14.54 57.84 -3.37
N THR A 2 -15.82 57.99 -3.02
CA THR A 2 -16.46 57.14 -1.98
C THR A 2 -16.67 55.74 -2.56
N LEU A 3 -16.13 54.71 -1.91
CA LEU A 3 -16.40 53.33 -2.29
C LEU A 3 -17.80 52.95 -1.79
N LYS A 4 -18.54 52.19 -2.59
CA LYS A 4 -19.93 51.81 -2.30
C LYS A 4 -20.14 50.33 -2.53
N PHE A 5 -20.66 49.66 -1.51
CA PHE A 5 -21.09 48.27 -1.56
C PHE A 5 -22.60 48.23 -1.38
N THR A 6 -23.27 47.38 -2.15
CA THR A 6 -24.69 47.07 -1.95
C THR A 6 -24.76 45.74 -1.22
N ILE A 7 -25.54 45.69 -0.15
CA ILE A 7 -25.81 44.47 0.62
C ILE A 7 -27.31 44.46 0.91
N PHE A 8 -28.06 43.47 0.40
CA PHE A 8 -29.51 43.38 0.59
C PHE A 8 -30.28 44.66 0.20
N ASN A 9 -29.93 45.28 -0.93
CA ASN A 9 -30.48 46.55 -1.41
C ASN A 9 -30.16 47.78 -0.55
N GLU A 10 -29.37 47.62 0.52
CA GLU A 10 -28.87 48.73 1.33
C GLU A 10 -27.45 49.12 0.90
N SER A 11 -27.20 50.42 0.87
CA SER A 11 -25.89 50.97 0.49
C SER A 11 -24.99 51.11 1.71
N ILE A 12 -23.81 50.51 1.65
CA ILE A 12 -22.71 50.72 2.59
C ILE A 12 -21.69 51.63 1.88
N GLU A 13 -21.64 52.88 2.32
CA GLU A 13 -20.69 53.87 1.82
C GLU A 13 -19.45 53.91 2.71
N ILE A 14 -18.29 53.84 2.07
CA ILE A 14 -16.99 53.92 2.72
C ILE A 14 -16.33 55.24 2.33
N ASP A 15 -16.23 56.12 3.33
CA ASP A 15 -15.51 57.37 3.17
C ASP A 15 -13.99 57.16 3.11
N GLU A 16 -13.28 58.22 2.72
CA GLU A 16 -11.84 58.19 2.53
C GLU A 16 -11.06 57.88 3.82
N LYS A 17 -11.57 58.30 4.98
CA LYS A 17 -10.91 58.06 6.27
C LYS A 17 -10.96 56.57 6.64
N LYS A 18 -12.11 55.93 6.39
CA LYS A 18 -12.31 54.48 6.57
C LYS A 18 -11.47 53.68 5.60
N ASP A 19 -11.37 54.10 4.35
CA ASP A 19 -10.54 53.43 3.34
C ASP A 19 -9.05 53.49 3.70
N ARG A 20 -8.57 54.67 4.13
CA ARG A 20 -7.20 54.84 4.65
C ARG A 20 -6.93 53.98 5.87
N TYR A 21 -7.84 53.95 6.85
CA TYR A 21 -7.71 53.10 8.04
C TYR A 21 -7.71 51.60 7.67
N ASN A 22 -8.62 51.17 6.80
CA ASN A 22 -8.71 49.78 6.36
C ASN A 22 -7.43 49.34 5.63
N SER A 23 -6.86 50.22 4.81
CA SER A 23 -5.58 49.97 4.13
C SER A 23 -4.44 49.82 5.14
N LEU A 24 -4.31 50.76 6.08
CA LEU A 24 -3.31 50.69 7.15
C LEU A 24 -3.43 49.41 7.99
N ARG A 25 -4.66 49.02 8.33
CA ARG A 25 -4.94 47.79 9.08
C ARG A 25 -4.47 46.55 8.30
N LYS A 26 -4.75 46.46 7.00
CA LYS A 26 -4.31 45.34 6.15
C LYS A 26 -2.79 45.28 6.01
N ASP A 27 -2.13 46.43 5.89
CA ASP A 27 -0.66 46.48 5.86
C ASP A 27 -0.03 45.95 7.15
N PHE A 28 -0.64 46.22 8.31
CA PHE A 28 -0.20 45.67 9.59
C PHE A 28 -0.61 44.21 9.77
N ASP A 29 -1.73 43.75 9.22
CA ASP A 29 -2.14 42.35 9.22
C ASP A 29 -1.10 41.48 8.47
N GLU A 30 -0.79 41.84 7.22
CA GLU A 30 0.22 41.17 6.41
C GLU A 30 1.60 41.20 7.07
N PHE A 31 2.01 42.36 7.59
CA PHE A 31 3.26 42.49 8.32
C PHE A 31 3.31 41.57 9.55
N SER A 32 2.23 41.51 10.31
CA SER A 32 2.16 40.70 11.53
C SER A 32 2.20 39.21 11.22
N TYR A 33 1.56 38.79 10.13
CA TYR A 33 1.66 37.43 9.62
C TYR A 33 3.11 37.07 9.29
N MET A 34 3.81 37.94 8.54
CA MET A 34 5.24 37.73 8.24
C MET A 34 6.11 37.63 9.49
N GLN A 35 5.88 38.45 10.52
CA GLN A 35 6.63 38.37 11.77
C GLN A 35 6.32 37.09 12.56
N SER A 36 5.07 36.62 12.52
CA SER A 36 4.67 35.33 13.12
C SER A 36 5.37 34.14 12.45
N GLU A 37 5.46 34.15 11.12
CA GLU A 37 6.19 33.11 10.37
C GLU A 37 7.70 33.17 10.64
N LYS A 38 8.30 34.38 10.68
CA LYS A 38 9.70 34.53 11.13
C LYS A 38 9.94 33.96 12.52
N PHE A 39 9.02 34.18 13.46
CA PHE A 39 9.11 33.57 14.79
C PHE A 39 9.03 32.05 14.72
N THR A 40 8.16 31.51 13.85
CA THR A 40 8.04 30.07 13.61
C THR A 40 9.35 29.48 13.08
N ASP A 41 10.02 30.17 12.17
CA ASP A 41 11.34 29.77 11.66
C ASP A 41 12.39 29.79 12.77
N ILE A 42 12.49 30.90 13.53
CA ILE A 42 13.38 31.00 14.70
C ILE A 42 13.12 29.86 15.69
N PHE A 43 11.85 29.55 15.96
CA PHE A 43 11.46 28.51 16.89
C PHE A 43 11.98 27.14 16.45
N ARG A 44 11.79 26.81 15.17
CA ARG A 44 12.18 25.52 14.59
C ARG A 44 13.69 25.38 14.45
N GLU A 45 14.38 26.46 14.10
CA GLU A 45 15.82 26.45 13.81
C GLU A 45 16.69 26.59 15.07
N SER A 46 16.25 27.42 16.02
CA SER A 46 17.09 27.84 17.15
C SER A 46 16.78 27.11 18.45
N TYR A 47 15.57 26.58 18.63
CA TYR A 47 15.15 25.99 19.91
C TYR A 47 15.11 24.47 19.84
N TYR A 48 16.26 23.85 20.07
CA TYR A 48 16.39 22.39 20.16
C TYR A 48 16.00 21.81 21.53
N ASN A 49 15.76 22.67 22.53
CA ASN A 49 15.15 22.31 23.81
C ASN A 49 14.47 23.53 24.46
N ILE A 50 13.59 23.27 25.44
CA ILE A 50 12.84 24.31 26.14
C ILE A 50 13.73 25.24 27.00
N ASP A 51 14.91 24.80 27.42
CA ASP A 51 15.85 25.63 28.17
C ASP A 51 16.38 26.79 27.29
N VAL A 52 16.62 26.53 26.00
CA VAL A 52 17.02 27.56 25.02
C VAL A 52 15.85 28.51 24.74
N LEU A 53 14.63 27.98 24.54
CA LEU A 53 13.43 28.82 24.37
C LEU A 53 13.21 29.73 25.60
N SER A 54 13.32 29.19 26.81
CA SER A 54 13.16 29.95 28.05
C SER A 54 14.18 31.08 28.18
N LYS A 55 15.41 30.86 27.68
CA LYS A 55 16.49 31.85 27.70
C LYS A 55 16.30 32.97 26.68
N ASN A 56 15.90 32.62 25.46
CA ASN A 56 16.00 33.50 24.29
C ASN A 56 14.64 33.97 23.75
N GLY A 57 13.57 33.18 23.91
CA GLY A 57 12.28 33.36 23.22
C GLY A 57 11.58 34.67 23.51
N LEU A 58 11.71 35.21 24.73
CA LEU A 58 11.17 36.54 25.04
C LEU A 58 11.88 37.63 24.21
N ASN A 59 13.20 37.58 24.12
CA ASN A 59 13.98 38.57 23.40
C ASN A 59 13.75 38.43 21.88
N ASP A 60 13.70 37.20 21.37
CA ASP A 60 13.54 36.97 19.94
C ASP A 60 12.15 37.40 19.45
N GLY A 61 11.07 37.09 20.17
CA GLY A 61 9.75 37.62 19.80
C GLY A 61 9.65 39.14 19.97
N PHE A 62 10.31 39.71 20.99
CA PHE A 62 10.34 41.17 21.17
C PHE A 62 11.07 41.89 20.03
N LYS A 63 12.18 41.35 19.51
CA LYS A 63 12.88 41.92 18.34
C LYS A 63 11.94 42.06 17.14
N LEU A 64 11.13 41.03 16.87
CA LEU A 64 10.16 41.05 15.76
C LEU A 64 9.08 42.11 15.98
N ILE A 65 8.66 42.34 17.24
CA ILE A 65 7.72 43.41 17.59
C ILE A 65 8.36 44.80 17.43
N ILE A 66 9.64 44.96 17.77
CA ILE A 66 10.39 46.20 17.54
C ILE A 66 10.46 46.55 16.05
N GLU A 67 10.61 45.57 15.15
CA GLU A 67 10.52 45.82 13.71
C GLU A 67 9.15 46.42 13.32
N GLY A 68 8.07 46.03 14.00
CA GLY A 68 6.74 46.63 13.82
C GLY A 68 6.67 48.07 14.32
N ILE A 69 7.33 48.38 15.43
CA ILE A 69 7.43 49.76 15.93
C ILE A 69 8.23 50.62 14.95
N ASP A 70 9.31 50.09 14.39
CA ASP A 70 10.10 50.78 13.36
C ASP A 70 9.28 51.10 12.12
N LYS A 71 8.46 50.15 11.67
CA LYS A 71 7.49 50.40 10.59
C LYS A 71 6.54 51.54 10.95
N ALA A 72 5.99 51.57 12.17
CA ALA A 72 5.11 52.64 12.62
C ALA A 72 5.81 54.01 12.64
N LEU A 73 7.06 54.08 13.12
CA LEU A 73 7.85 55.31 13.11
C LEU A 73 8.14 55.80 11.69
N SER A 74 8.43 54.91 10.75
CA SER A 74 8.58 55.28 9.34
C SER A 74 7.30 55.96 8.82
N ILE A 75 6.14 55.39 9.14
CA ILE A 75 4.85 55.97 8.74
C ILE A 75 4.61 57.33 9.41
N LEU A 76 5.00 57.52 10.68
CA LEU A 76 4.93 58.83 11.34
C LEU A 76 5.81 59.87 10.62
N VAL A 77 7.04 59.50 10.27
CA VAL A 77 7.97 60.36 9.53
C VAL A 77 7.40 60.74 8.16
N ASP A 78 6.83 59.78 7.44
CA ASP A 78 6.17 60.02 6.14
C ASP A 78 4.96 60.97 6.26
N ASN A 79 4.36 61.08 7.44
CA ASN A 79 3.28 62.01 7.76
C ASN A 79 3.76 63.29 8.49
N ASN A 80 5.07 63.61 8.45
CA ASN A 80 5.71 64.77 9.08
C ASN A 80 5.61 64.83 10.62
N ILE A 81 5.44 63.69 11.29
CA ILE A 81 5.51 63.58 12.76
C ILE A 81 6.92 63.10 13.12
N LEU A 82 7.80 64.04 13.47
CA LEU A 82 9.25 63.80 13.62
C LEU A 82 9.74 63.80 15.08
N ASP A 83 8.90 64.19 16.04
CA ASP A 83 9.26 64.34 17.46
C ASP A 83 8.93 63.09 18.29
N ILE A 84 8.55 61.99 17.63
CA ILE A 84 8.22 60.71 18.25
C ILE A 84 9.33 59.71 17.93
N ASP A 85 10.14 59.36 18.93
CA ASP A 85 11.09 58.25 18.85
C ASP A 85 10.46 56.93 19.35
N ARG A 86 11.21 55.82 19.26
CA ARG A 86 10.69 54.51 19.70
C ARG A 86 10.25 54.51 21.17
N LYS A 87 10.97 55.22 22.04
CA LYS A 87 10.68 55.29 23.49
C LYS A 87 9.37 56.01 23.74
N ARG A 88 9.18 57.17 23.14
CA ARG A 88 7.96 57.95 23.24
C ARG A 88 6.79 57.19 22.61
N PHE A 89 6.98 56.54 21.47
CA PHE A 89 5.95 55.73 20.84
C PHE A 89 5.49 54.57 21.74
N PHE A 90 6.45 53.80 22.28
CA PHE A 90 6.16 52.68 23.16
C PHE A 90 5.43 53.14 24.42
N SER A 91 5.99 54.10 25.16
CA SER A 91 5.46 54.49 26.47
C SER A 91 4.10 55.19 26.37
N ASN A 92 3.90 56.06 25.37
CA ASN A 92 2.72 56.90 25.31
C ASN A 92 1.56 56.24 24.55
N TYR A 93 1.86 55.36 23.58
CA TYR A 93 0.85 54.83 22.67
C TYR A 93 0.76 53.29 22.69
N TYR A 94 1.87 52.59 22.43
CA TYR A 94 1.82 51.14 22.22
C TYR A 94 1.76 50.29 23.49
N GLY A 95 2.34 50.75 24.60
CA GLY A 95 2.51 49.96 25.82
C GLY A 95 1.21 49.44 26.44
N LYS A 96 0.07 50.08 26.18
CA LYS A 96 -1.26 49.58 26.60
C LYS A 96 -1.77 48.39 25.78
N TYR A 97 -1.23 48.17 24.58
CA TYR A 97 -1.57 47.06 23.69
C TYR A 97 -0.55 45.90 23.73
N TYR A 98 0.61 46.11 24.36
CA TYR A 98 1.66 45.10 24.47
C TYR A 98 1.28 44.01 25.47
N SER A 99 1.35 42.75 25.04
CA SER A 99 1.02 41.56 25.85
C SER A 99 1.98 40.38 25.68
N TYR A 100 2.99 40.49 24.80
CA TYR A 100 3.85 39.35 24.43
C TYR A 100 4.56 38.72 25.63
N ASP A 101 4.97 39.54 26.61
CA ASP A 101 5.65 39.01 27.79
C ASP A 101 4.73 38.11 28.63
N GLU A 102 3.46 38.47 28.78
CA GLU A 102 2.48 37.68 29.53
C GLU A 102 2.26 36.32 28.87
N ASP A 103 2.10 36.30 27.54
CA ASP A 103 1.93 35.06 26.79
C ASP A 103 3.18 34.17 26.82
N PHE A 104 4.37 34.76 26.67
CA PHE A 104 5.63 34.03 26.84
C PHE A 104 5.74 33.43 28.25
N HIS A 105 5.37 34.19 29.28
CA HIS A 105 5.42 33.72 30.66
C HIS A 105 4.45 32.58 30.95
N LYS A 106 3.32 32.46 30.25
CA LYS A 106 2.43 31.28 30.37
C LYS A 106 3.18 29.99 30.02
N ILE A 107 3.93 30.00 28.92
CA ILE A 107 4.77 28.87 28.49
C ILE A 107 5.97 28.70 29.43
N ASN A 108 6.65 29.80 29.75
CA ASN A 108 7.84 29.76 30.59
C ASN A 108 7.54 29.22 32.00
N ASN A 109 6.36 29.53 32.55
CA ASN A 109 5.94 29.03 33.86
C ASN A 109 5.68 27.53 33.86
N ARG A 110 5.13 26.96 32.77
CA ARG A 110 5.02 25.49 32.59
C ARG A 110 6.39 24.83 32.63
N TYR A 111 7.39 25.47 32.04
CA TYR A 111 8.77 25.00 32.10
C TYR A 111 9.38 25.14 33.51
N LEU A 112 9.20 26.30 34.15
CA LEU A 112 9.74 26.55 35.49
C LEU A 112 9.16 25.59 36.53
N SER A 113 7.88 25.22 36.45
CA SER A 113 7.29 24.22 37.34
C SER A 113 7.94 22.84 37.24
N ILE A 114 8.61 22.51 36.12
CA ILE A 114 9.36 21.25 35.96
C ILE A 114 10.69 21.31 36.70
N ILE A 115 11.31 22.49 36.80
CA ILE A 115 12.71 22.61 37.22
C ILE A 115 12.89 23.24 38.61
N ILE A 116 11.89 23.94 39.16
CA ILE A 116 11.99 24.66 40.44
C ILE A 116 10.79 24.43 41.36
N PRO A 117 10.99 24.48 42.70
CA PRO A 117 9.89 24.40 43.66
C PRO A 117 8.86 25.54 43.53
N GLU A 118 7.61 25.24 43.87
CA GLU A 118 6.44 26.14 43.75
C GLU A 118 6.63 27.51 44.43
N LYS A 119 7.16 27.54 45.67
CA LYS A 119 7.42 28.81 46.37
C LYS A 119 8.33 29.76 45.57
N ASN A 120 9.29 29.21 44.84
CA ASN A 120 10.25 30.01 44.06
C ASN A 120 9.64 30.47 42.73
N LEU A 121 8.66 29.72 42.21
CA LEU A 121 7.88 30.13 41.05
C LEU A 121 7.00 31.35 41.40
N LEU A 122 6.43 31.39 42.61
CA LEU A 122 5.68 32.56 43.10
C LEU A 122 6.56 33.81 43.20
N ASP A 123 7.73 33.70 43.85
CA ASP A 123 8.69 34.82 43.96
C ASP A 123 9.16 35.32 42.58
N TYR A 124 9.35 34.40 41.62
CA TYR A 124 9.69 34.75 40.25
C TYR A 124 8.57 35.53 39.55
N ASN A 125 7.32 35.08 39.70
CA ASN A 125 6.15 35.72 39.09
C ASN A 125 5.93 37.14 39.62
N GLU A 126 6.13 37.38 40.92
CA GLU A 126 6.05 38.72 41.51
C GLU A 126 7.12 39.67 40.94
N ARG A 127 8.35 39.18 40.76
CA ARG A 127 9.42 39.99 40.14
C ARG A 127 9.07 40.37 38.70
N CYS A 128 8.57 39.43 37.90
CA CYS A 128 8.16 39.71 36.53
C CYS A 128 7.02 40.73 36.47
N LYS A 129 6.06 40.64 37.39
CA LYS A 129 4.99 41.63 37.54
C LYS A 129 5.54 43.03 37.82
N ASN A 130 6.54 43.14 38.71
CA ASN A 130 7.16 44.43 39.03
C ASN A 130 7.96 45.00 37.84
N VAL A 131 8.63 44.16 37.03
CA VAL A 131 9.30 44.61 35.80
C VAL A 131 8.28 45.18 34.80
N ARG A 132 7.17 44.47 34.57
CA ARG A 132 6.08 44.95 33.70
C ARG A 132 5.57 46.32 34.11
N LEU A 133 5.35 46.52 35.42
CA LEU A 133 4.89 47.81 35.95
C LEU A 133 5.91 48.93 35.65
N GLN A 134 7.21 48.65 35.82
CA GLN A 134 8.25 49.62 35.49
C GLN A 134 8.30 49.96 34.00
N TRP A 135 8.05 49.00 33.10
CA TRP A 135 7.97 49.28 31.67
C TRP A 135 6.81 50.21 31.31
N LYS A 136 5.65 50.03 31.97
CA LYS A 136 4.50 50.92 31.82
C LYS A 136 4.79 52.33 32.33
N GLU A 137 5.57 52.47 33.40
CA GLU A 137 5.87 53.78 34.00
C GLU A 137 7.05 54.52 33.36
N LYS A 138 8.10 53.82 32.93
CA LYS A 138 9.40 54.41 32.55
C LYS A 138 9.79 54.16 31.10
N GLY A 139 9.00 53.37 30.37
CA GLY A 139 9.33 52.88 29.03
C GLY A 139 10.30 51.69 29.05
N PHE A 140 10.27 50.92 27.97
CA PHE A 140 11.16 49.76 27.77
C PHE A 140 12.57 50.20 27.32
N PRO A 141 13.65 49.46 27.63
CA PRO A 141 14.98 49.70 27.05
C PRO A 141 15.03 49.27 25.56
N ILE A 142 14.90 50.23 24.64
CA ILE A 142 14.60 50.01 23.21
C ILE A 142 15.85 50.04 22.29
N ASP A 143 17.04 50.24 22.85
CA ASP A 143 18.31 50.25 22.10
C ASP A 143 18.89 48.85 21.85
N GLY A 144 18.17 47.78 22.20
CA GLY A 144 18.69 46.42 22.10
C GLY A 144 19.91 46.18 22.98
N SER A 145 20.23 47.10 23.91
CA SER A 145 21.18 46.81 24.98
C SER A 145 20.58 45.69 25.80
N VAL A 146 21.15 44.53 25.57
CA VAL A 146 21.12 43.37 26.44
C VAL A 146 21.29 43.91 27.85
N ILE A 147 20.17 44.05 28.57
CA ILE A 147 19.88 43.17 29.68
C ILE A 147 21.16 42.55 30.27
N ASP A 148 21.97 43.39 30.89
CA ASP A 148 23.23 42.96 31.46
C ASP A 148 22.93 42.31 32.82
N VAL A 149 22.93 40.97 32.82
CA VAL A 149 22.60 40.09 33.96
C VAL A 149 23.61 40.18 35.11
N THR A 150 24.54 41.14 35.05
CA THR A 150 25.73 41.17 35.91
C THR A 150 25.69 42.26 36.99
N LYS A 151 24.68 43.14 37.03
CA LYS A 151 24.55 44.17 38.08
C LYS A 151 23.27 44.00 38.90
N GLU A 152 23.44 43.64 40.17
CA GLU A 152 22.38 43.38 41.17
C GLU A 152 21.35 44.53 41.39
N ASN A 153 21.55 45.71 40.80
CA ASN A 153 20.70 46.89 41.03
C ASN A 153 19.91 47.37 39.79
N ASN A 154 19.98 46.69 38.64
CA ASN A 154 19.15 47.00 37.46
C ASN A 154 18.35 45.75 37.05
N MET A 155 17.04 45.72 37.34
CA MET A 155 16.16 44.62 36.91
C MET A 155 15.91 44.69 35.40
N THR A 156 16.75 44.01 34.63
CA THR A 156 16.56 43.75 33.21
C THR A 156 16.18 42.27 32.98
N MET A 157 15.24 41.98 32.08
CA MET A 157 14.67 40.64 31.81
C MET A 157 15.63 39.66 31.12
N ALA A 158 16.78 39.38 31.71
CA ALA A 158 17.55 38.23 31.29
C ALA A 158 16.86 37.10 32.00
N SER A 159 16.24 36.20 31.21
CA SER A 159 15.57 34.99 31.66
C SER A 159 16.06 34.61 33.05
N SER A 160 15.23 34.83 34.06
CA SER A 160 15.52 34.63 35.49
C SER A 160 16.16 33.28 35.83
N LEU A 161 16.08 32.32 34.91
CA LEU A 161 16.84 31.10 34.91
C LEU A 161 18.31 31.27 35.26
N THR A 162 18.99 32.32 34.79
CA THR A 162 20.42 32.49 35.10
C THR A 162 20.65 32.79 36.58
N HIS A 163 19.75 33.53 37.24
CA HIS A 163 19.82 33.76 38.69
C HIS A 163 19.30 32.57 39.52
N ILE A 164 18.32 31.85 38.99
CA ILE A 164 17.72 30.69 39.67
C ILE A 164 18.67 29.49 39.60
N SER A 165 19.26 29.19 38.44
CA SER A 165 20.19 28.07 38.24
C SER A 165 21.47 28.19 39.08
N TYR A 166 21.94 29.41 39.34
CA TYR A 166 23.10 29.66 40.21
C TYR A 166 22.82 29.47 41.71
N LYS A 167 21.59 29.74 42.19
CA LYS A 167 21.22 29.58 43.61
C LYS A 167 20.91 28.13 44.02
N PHE A 168 20.67 27.22 43.07
CA PHE A 168 20.25 25.83 43.34
C PHE A 168 21.33 24.77 43.04
N LYS A 169 22.61 25.07 43.26
CA LYS A 169 23.74 24.11 43.20
C LYS A 169 23.70 22.99 44.28
N GLY A 170 22.53 22.50 44.67
CA GLY A 170 22.39 21.59 45.83
C GLY A 170 21.53 20.34 45.68
N LYS A 171 20.60 20.22 44.72
CA LYS A 171 19.80 18.98 44.55
C LYS A 171 19.48 18.73 43.08
N THR A 172 20.13 17.72 42.50
CA THR A 172 19.86 17.20 41.16
C THR A 172 18.48 16.52 41.12
N PHE A 173 17.46 17.22 40.61
CA PHE A 173 16.20 16.62 40.13
C PHE A 173 16.35 16.09 38.68
N SER A 174 17.53 15.64 38.28
CA SER A 174 17.83 15.19 36.92
C SER A 174 17.41 13.73 36.70
N GLY A 175 16.10 13.45 36.79
CA GLY A 175 15.53 12.19 36.35
C GLY A 175 15.19 12.21 34.85
N ILE A 176 15.10 11.03 34.23
CA ILE A 176 14.60 10.82 32.85
C ILE A 176 13.21 11.48 32.66
N GLY A 177 12.38 11.56 33.71
CA GLY A 177 11.06 12.22 33.69
C GLY A 177 11.11 13.70 33.31
N ASN A 178 12.07 14.48 33.84
CA ASN A 178 12.19 15.91 33.53
C ASN A 178 12.60 16.14 32.07
N PHE A 179 13.42 15.25 31.49
CA PHE A 179 13.78 15.33 30.06
C PHE A 179 12.55 15.08 29.17
N ILE A 180 11.74 14.07 29.52
CA ILE A 180 10.50 13.75 28.79
C ILE A 180 9.50 14.91 28.88
N GLU A 181 9.31 15.50 30.06
CA GLU A 181 8.39 16.63 30.25
C GLU A 181 8.84 17.90 29.53
N LYS A 182 10.14 18.23 29.58
CA LYS A 182 10.73 19.34 28.82
C LYS A 182 10.56 19.16 27.31
N SER A 183 10.83 17.95 26.81
CA SER A 183 10.67 17.61 25.40
C SER A 183 9.20 17.68 24.98
N LYS A 184 8.28 17.15 25.80
CA LYS A 184 6.83 17.26 25.57
C LYS A 184 6.38 18.72 25.49
N LEU A 185 6.86 19.59 26.38
CA LEU A 185 6.47 21.00 26.39
C LEU A 185 6.94 21.75 25.15
N LEU A 186 8.16 21.50 24.66
CA LEU A 186 8.63 22.14 23.43
C LEU A 186 7.90 21.62 22.19
N ASN A 187 7.66 20.31 22.13
CA ASN A 187 7.01 19.65 20.99
C ASN A 187 5.47 19.70 21.06
N ASP A 188 4.91 20.35 22.07
CA ASP A 188 3.49 20.66 22.15
C ASP A 188 3.17 21.71 21.08
N ASN A 189 2.31 21.37 20.12
CA ASN A 189 1.88 22.31 19.08
C ASN A 189 1.32 23.60 19.70
N GLU A 190 0.68 23.50 20.87
CA GLU A 190 0.17 24.67 21.59
C GLU A 190 1.27 25.68 21.94
N THR A 191 2.49 25.22 22.28
CA THR A 191 3.60 26.11 22.65
C THR A 191 3.99 27.04 21.51
N LEU A 192 4.18 26.50 20.31
CA LEU A 192 4.49 27.31 19.13
C LEU A 192 3.30 28.19 18.75
N GLU A 193 2.09 27.64 18.73
CA GLU A 193 0.89 28.39 18.34
C GLU A 193 0.62 29.59 19.25
N VAL A 194 0.75 29.44 20.58
CA VAL A 194 0.58 30.55 21.52
C VAL A 194 1.61 31.66 21.26
N LEU A 195 2.88 31.30 21.11
CA LEU A 195 3.95 32.29 20.96
C LEU A 195 3.89 33.01 19.61
N LYS A 196 3.70 32.28 18.50
CA LYS A 196 3.59 32.90 17.17
C LYS A 196 2.34 33.76 17.05
N THR A 197 1.22 33.35 17.65
CA THR A 197 -0.03 34.13 17.69
C THR A 197 0.16 35.38 18.53
N SER A 198 0.92 35.30 19.63
CA SER A 198 1.23 36.46 20.45
C SER A 198 2.10 37.47 19.70
N VAL A 199 3.13 37.03 18.97
CA VAL A 199 3.93 37.91 18.08
C VAL A 199 3.03 38.59 17.05
N TYR A 200 2.18 37.82 16.36
CA TYR A 200 1.21 38.34 15.40
C TYR A 200 0.34 39.43 16.03
N ASN A 201 -0.33 39.13 17.16
CA ASN A 201 -1.26 40.05 17.80
C ASN A 201 -0.57 41.35 18.27
N ASN A 202 0.65 41.24 18.79
CA ASN A 202 1.41 42.39 19.26
C ASN A 202 1.81 43.29 18.08
N CYS A 203 2.37 42.73 17.01
CA CYS A 203 2.66 43.48 15.79
C CYS A 203 1.40 44.11 15.19
N TYR A 204 0.28 43.37 15.19
CA TYR A 204 -0.96 43.83 14.57
C TYR A 204 -1.55 44.99 15.34
N ASN A 205 -1.54 44.95 16.68
CA ASN A 205 -2.07 46.04 17.51
C ASN A 205 -1.29 47.36 17.40
N ILE A 206 -0.09 47.37 16.80
CA ILE A 206 0.68 48.61 16.58
C ILE A 206 -0.11 49.61 15.72
N HIS A 207 -0.95 49.15 14.79
CA HIS A 207 -1.79 50.07 14.00
C HIS A 207 -2.72 50.91 14.88
N LYS A 208 -3.23 50.35 16.00
CA LYS A 208 -4.10 51.08 16.94
C LYS A 208 -3.32 52.18 17.66
N ALA A 209 -2.12 51.85 18.12
CA ALA A 209 -1.20 52.81 18.73
C ALA A 209 -0.82 53.94 17.76
N LEU A 210 -0.64 53.61 16.48
CA LEU A 210 -0.37 54.58 15.43
C LEU A 210 -1.56 55.54 15.21
N ILE A 211 -2.80 55.04 15.21
CA ILE A 211 -4.00 55.88 15.15
C ILE A 211 -4.10 56.82 16.36
N ASP A 212 -3.84 56.34 17.58
CA ASP A 212 -3.81 57.21 18.77
C ASP A 212 -2.73 58.29 18.65
N CYS A 213 -1.55 57.94 18.13
CA CYS A 213 -0.46 58.88 17.92
C CYS A 213 -0.83 59.95 16.87
N PHE A 214 -1.49 59.56 15.79
CA PHE A 214 -2.00 60.51 14.80
C PHE A 214 -3.02 61.48 15.40
N GLU A 215 -3.96 60.99 16.21
CA GLU A 215 -4.99 61.82 16.85
C GLU A 215 -4.35 62.89 17.77
N ASP A 216 -3.42 62.48 18.64
CA ASP A 216 -2.70 63.37 19.56
C ASP A 216 -1.84 64.42 18.85
N ASN A 217 -1.37 64.12 17.62
CA ASN A 217 -0.58 65.03 16.80
C ASN A 217 -1.43 65.81 15.77
N GLY A 218 -2.76 65.76 15.88
CA GLY A 218 -3.68 66.53 15.04
C GLY A 218 -3.85 66.01 13.60
N LEU A 219 -3.36 64.80 13.30
CA LEU A 219 -3.49 64.19 11.98
C LEU A 219 -4.83 63.45 11.83
N ASN A 220 -5.88 64.17 11.44
CA ASN A 220 -7.24 63.65 11.35
C ASN A 220 -7.63 63.18 9.93
N ILE A 221 -6.80 62.34 9.31
CA ILE A 221 -7.04 61.79 7.95
C ILE A 221 -7.39 60.30 7.93
N TYR A 222 -7.30 59.63 9.07
CA TYR A 222 -7.70 58.23 9.27
C TYR A 222 -8.97 58.18 10.12
N ASP A 223 -9.79 57.15 9.93
CA ASP A 223 -10.88 56.84 10.88
C ASP A 223 -10.30 56.11 12.10
N LYS A 224 -11.05 56.09 13.20
CA LYS A 224 -10.64 55.40 14.41
C LYS A 224 -10.88 53.90 14.29
N TYR A 225 -10.05 53.10 14.97
CA TYR A 225 -10.36 51.69 15.18
C TYR A 225 -11.66 51.54 15.98
N ILE A 226 -12.32 50.39 15.83
CA ILE A 226 -13.62 50.14 16.46
C ILE A 226 -13.43 49.96 17.96
N GLY A 227 -14.09 50.81 18.75
CA GLY A 227 -14.03 50.76 20.21
C GLY A 227 -14.80 49.58 20.80
N GLU A 228 -14.39 49.15 22.00
CA GLU A 228 -14.98 48.01 22.71
C GLU A 228 -16.49 48.18 22.97
N ASP A 229 -16.96 49.39 23.26
CA ASP A 229 -18.40 49.64 23.46
C ASP A 229 -19.25 49.33 22.23
N ILE A 230 -18.73 49.66 21.04
CA ILE A 230 -19.38 49.34 19.76
C ILE A 230 -19.34 47.84 19.52
N ILE A 231 -18.19 47.20 19.74
CA ILE A 231 -18.05 45.73 19.61
C ILE A 231 -19.04 45.03 20.52
N ASN A 232 -19.12 45.42 21.80
CA ASN A 232 -20.05 44.83 22.77
C ASN A 232 -21.52 45.03 22.37
N SER A 233 -21.87 46.21 21.86
CA SER A 233 -23.22 46.49 21.37
C SER A 233 -23.58 45.64 20.14
N VAL A 234 -22.64 45.49 19.20
CA VAL A 234 -22.80 44.68 17.99
C VAL A 234 -22.89 43.19 18.31
N GLU A 235 -22.05 42.69 19.23
CA GLU A 235 -22.10 41.30 19.69
C GLU A 235 -23.44 40.99 20.38
N ALA A 236 -23.95 41.89 21.22
CA ALA A 236 -25.28 41.72 21.82
C ALA A 236 -26.38 41.66 20.74
N LEU A 237 -26.29 42.51 19.72
CA LEU A 237 -27.22 42.51 18.60
C LEU A 237 -27.14 41.21 17.78
N PHE A 238 -25.93 40.74 17.48
CA PHE A 238 -25.68 39.48 16.78
C PHE A 238 -26.19 38.28 17.58
N ASN A 239 -25.96 38.25 18.90
CA ASN A 239 -26.48 37.21 19.77
C ASN A 239 -28.02 37.17 19.76
N ASN A 240 -28.69 38.33 19.85
CA ASN A 240 -30.15 38.41 19.74
C ASN A 240 -30.68 37.98 18.37
N LEU A 241 -29.92 38.26 17.29
CA LEU A 241 -30.24 37.81 15.94
C LEU A 241 -30.16 36.29 15.81
N THR A 242 -29.08 35.68 16.33
CA THR A 242 -28.82 34.24 16.21
C THR A 242 -29.84 33.37 16.96
N ILE A 243 -30.37 33.85 18.09
CA ILE A 243 -31.43 33.14 18.84
C ILE A 243 -32.85 33.43 18.32
N GLY A 244 -33.00 34.23 17.26
CA GLY A 244 -34.29 34.50 16.62
C GLY A 244 -35.23 35.44 17.39
N VAL A 245 -34.70 36.27 18.30
CA VAL A 245 -35.49 37.25 19.05
C VAL A 245 -35.81 38.50 18.22
N ILE A 246 -35.01 38.78 17.19
CA ILE A 246 -35.24 39.91 16.28
C ILE A 246 -36.38 39.57 15.30
N PRO A 247 -37.44 40.41 15.19
CA PRO A 247 -38.52 40.21 14.23
C PRO A 247 -38.01 40.14 12.79
N GLN A 248 -38.62 39.30 11.96
CA GLN A 248 -38.15 39.00 10.60
C GLN A 248 -38.01 40.26 9.73
N GLU A 249 -38.94 41.20 9.85
CA GLU A 249 -38.93 42.48 9.13
C GLU A 249 -37.76 43.40 9.54
N LYS A 250 -37.12 43.15 10.68
CA LYS A 250 -35.97 43.90 11.18
C LYS A 250 -34.63 43.18 10.98
N VAL A 251 -34.63 41.96 10.44
CA VAL A 251 -33.41 41.15 10.30
C VAL A 251 -32.39 41.83 9.40
N GLN A 252 -32.80 42.29 8.21
CA GLN A 252 -31.89 42.93 7.25
C GLN A 252 -31.29 44.22 7.80
N GLU A 253 -32.12 45.10 8.38
CA GLU A 253 -31.66 46.35 9.02
C GLU A 253 -30.60 46.08 10.09
N ASN A 254 -30.82 45.09 10.96
CA ASN A 254 -29.88 44.78 12.03
C ASN A 254 -28.61 44.08 11.52
N ILE A 255 -28.68 43.31 10.44
CA ILE A 255 -27.48 42.78 9.76
C ILE A 255 -26.59 43.92 9.24
N ILE A 256 -27.18 44.94 8.62
CA ILE A 256 -26.41 46.10 8.16
C ILE A 256 -25.76 46.84 9.33
N LYS A 257 -26.45 46.96 10.48
CA LYS A 257 -25.86 47.53 11.71
C LYS A 257 -24.69 46.68 12.23
N ILE A 258 -24.83 45.35 12.22
CA ILE A 258 -23.79 44.43 12.67
C ILE A 258 -22.53 44.55 11.79
N ILE A 259 -22.69 44.50 10.46
CA ILE A 259 -21.58 44.65 9.52
C ILE A 259 -20.92 46.03 9.67
N LYS A 260 -21.69 47.12 9.69
CA LYS A 260 -21.14 48.47 9.82
C LYS A 260 -20.42 48.68 11.17
N GLY A 261 -20.92 48.05 12.23
CA GLY A 261 -20.38 48.20 13.57
C GLY A 261 -19.10 47.39 13.80
N ASN A 262 -18.93 46.23 13.17
CA ASN A 262 -17.68 45.49 13.15
C ASN A 262 -17.54 44.64 11.86
N PRO A 263 -17.02 45.22 10.77
CA PRO A 263 -16.92 44.57 9.46
C PRO A 263 -15.78 43.55 9.37
N TYR A 264 -14.96 43.41 10.42
CA TYR A 264 -13.79 42.53 10.42
C TYR A 264 -14.08 41.13 10.98
N GLU A 265 -15.30 40.87 11.45
CA GLU A 265 -15.68 39.63 12.12
C GLU A 265 -16.26 38.59 11.14
N LEU A 266 -15.49 37.53 10.88
CA LEU A 266 -15.83 36.44 9.96
C LEU A 266 -17.15 35.75 10.33
N ARG A 267 -17.47 35.61 11.62
CA ARG A 267 -18.70 34.93 12.09
C ARG A 267 -19.95 35.59 11.56
N TYR A 268 -19.95 36.92 11.38
CA TYR A 268 -21.11 37.65 10.89
C TYR A 268 -21.40 37.29 9.43
N TYR A 269 -20.37 37.35 8.57
CA TYR A 269 -20.50 36.96 7.16
C TYR A 269 -20.98 35.52 7.01
N LYS A 270 -20.39 34.58 7.77
CA LYS A 270 -20.80 33.16 7.75
C LYS A 270 -22.27 32.99 8.14
N PHE A 271 -22.71 33.66 9.20
CA PHE A 271 -24.10 33.62 9.63
C PHE A 271 -25.05 34.16 8.54
N ILE A 272 -24.69 35.28 7.92
CA ILE A 272 -25.50 35.90 6.88
C ILE A 272 -25.60 35.01 5.65
N ILE A 273 -24.47 34.49 5.16
CA ILE A 273 -24.43 33.55 4.01
C ILE A 273 -25.27 32.31 4.28
N TYR A 274 -25.17 31.73 5.47
CA TYR A 274 -25.94 30.54 5.85
C TYR A 274 -27.45 30.79 5.78
N ASN A 275 -27.90 31.89 6.38
CA ASN A 275 -29.33 32.18 6.50
C ASN A 275 -29.92 32.80 5.23
N LEU A 276 -29.28 33.85 4.71
CA LEU A 276 -29.81 34.70 3.64
C LEU A 276 -29.21 34.40 2.25
N GLY A 277 -28.01 33.84 2.19
CA GLY A 277 -27.28 33.63 0.94
C GLY A 277 -26.42 34.83 0.52
N ASP A 278 -25.81 34.73 -0.65
CA ASP A 278 -24.91 35.71 -1.26
C ASP A 278 -24.89 35.54 -2.79
N GLU A 279 -26.06 35.61 -3.42
CA GLU A 279 -26.26 35.29 -4.84
C GLU A 279 -25.34 36.08 -5.78
N TYR A 280 -25.08 37.35 -5.46
CA TYR A 280 -24.28 38.27 -6.28
C TYR A 280 -22.84 38.44 -5.79
N ASN A 281 -22.40 37.59 -4.85
CA ASN A 281 -21.09 37.66 -4.19
C ASN A 281 -20.78 39.06 -3.63
N GLU A 282 -21.79 39.73 -3.10
CA GLU A 282 -21.66 41.06 -2.49
C GLU A 282 -20.97 40.98 -1.14
N LEU A 283 -21.28 39.93 -0.35
CA LEU A 283 -20.62 39.68 0.94
C LEU A 283 -19.17 39.24 0.75
N ASP A 284 -18.87 38.42 -0.26
CA ASP A 284 -17.48 38.09 -0.61
C ASP A 284 -16.67 39.34 -0.93
N LYS A 285 -17.18 40.21 -1.83
CA LYS A 285 -16.50 41.47 -2.19
C LYS A 285 -16.26 42.37 -0.99
N LEU A 286 -17.25 42.47 -0.09
CA LEU A 286 -17.13 43.29 1.11
C LEU A 286 -16.13 42.68 2.10
N ALA A 287 -16.18 41.37 2.31
CA ALA A 287 -15.24 40.65 3.16
C ALA A 287 -13.80 40.79 2.65
N ASP A 288 -13.57 40.56 1.35
CA ASP A 288 -12.27 40.75 0.70
C ASP A 288 -11.74 42.18 0.87
N TYR A 289 -12.61 43.18 0.70
CA TYR A 289 -12.26 44.58 0.92
C TYR A 289 -11.73 44.82 2.34
N TYR A 290 -12.40 44.26 3.35
CA TYR A 290 -12.01 44.35 4.76
C TYR A 290 -10.92 43.34 5.19
N GLY A 291 -10.41 42.50 4.28
CA GLY A 291 -9.42 41.46 4.59
C GLY A 291 -9.97 40.33 5.46
N VAL A 292 -11.24 39.96 5.26
CA VAL A 292 -11.90 38.83 5.93
C VAL A 292 -11.94 37.65 4.97
N PHE A 293 -11.09 36.65 5.21
CA PHE A 293 -10.93 35.49 4.33
C PHE A 293 -11.67 34.24 4.84
N GLY A 294 -11.84 33.24 3.96
CA GLY A 294 -12.39 31.92 4.31
C GLY A 294 -13.89 31.74 4.07
N LEU A 295 -14.54 32.67 3.35
CA LEU A 295 -15.94 32.53 2.94
C LEU A 295 -16.13 31.49 1.82
N GLY A 296 -15.18 31.39 0.89
CA GLY A 296 -15.21 30.38 -0.18
C GLY A 296 -15.27 28.95 0.37
N ASP A 297 -14.37 28.61 1.30
CA ASP A 297 -14.35 27.29 1.94
C ASP A 297 -15.64 27.01 2.72
N PHE A 298 -16.16 28.02 3.40
CA PHE A 298 -17.43 27.91 4.13
C PHE A 298 -18.60 27.65 3.16
N LYS A 299 -18.73 28.41 2.07
CA LYS A 299 -19.73 28.20 1.02
C LYS A 299 -19.63 26.79 0.42
N LEU A 300 -18.41 26.30 0.16
CA LEU A 300 -18.19 24.93 -0.31
C LEU A 300 -18.58 23.87 0.73
N SER A 301 -18.35 24.11 2.02
CA SER A 301 -18.82 23.20 3.08
C SER A 301 -20.35 23.13 3.15
N LEU A 302 -21.04 24.26 2.98
CA LEU A 302 -22.50 24.28 2.93
C LEU A 302 -23.03 23.52 1.71
N LEU A 303 -22.36 23.68 0.56
CA LEU A 303 -22.70 22.97 -0.66
C LEU A 303 -22.49 21.45 -0.51
N LYS A 304 -21.39 21.04 0.15
CA LYS A 304 -21.12 19.64 0.52
C LYS A 304 -22.24 19.05 1.36
N ASP A 305 -22.65 19.75 2.40
CA ASP A 305 -23.70 19.29 3.31
C ASP A 305 -25.06 19.18 2.61
N LYS A 306 -25.33 20.09 1.67
CA LYS A 306 -26.51 20.00 0.80
C LYS A 306 -26.43 18.80 -0.12
N PHE A 307 -25.29 18.60 -0.79
CA PHE A 307 -25.04 17.48 -1.71
C PHE A 307 -25.21 16.12 -1.02
N ASN A 308 -24.64 15.96 0.19
CA ASN A 308 -24.70 14.70 0.95
C ASN A 308 -26.12 14.28 1.35
N LYS A 309 -27.09 15.20 1.28
CA LYS A 309 -28.51 14.94 1.60
C LYS A 309 -29.35 14.62 0.37
N LEU A 310 -28.78 14.65 -0.84
CA LEU A 310 -29.49 14.36 -2.07
C LEU A 310 -29.62 12.85 -2.27
N ASP A 311 -30.78 12.43 -2.77
CA ASP A 311 -30.96 11.08 -3.31
C ASP A 311 -30.50 11.07 -4.78
N LEU A 312 -29.49 10.25 -5.07
CA LEU A 312 -28.90 10.10 -6.42
C LEU A 312 -28.99 8.63 -6.91
N SER A 313 -29.95 7.88 -6.36
CA SER A 313 -30.14 6.46 -6.65
C SER A 313 -30.75 6.20 -8.04
N THR A 314 -31.66 7.07 -8.49
CA THR A 314 -32.31 6.99 -9.81
C THR A 314 -32.00 8.21 -10.67
N GLU A 315 -32.29 8.13 -11.97
CA GLU A 315 -32.09 9.27 -12.87
C GLU A 315 -33.02 10.43 -12.50
N GLU A 316 -34.28 10.12 -12.19
CA GLU A 316 -35.26 11.12 -11.77
C GLU A 316 -34.85 11.83 -10.47
N SER A 317 -34.40 11.08 -9.45
CA SER A 317 -33.93 11.69 -8.20
C SER A 317 -32.63 12.46 -8.39
N THR A 318 -31.74 12.00 -9.26
CA THR A 318 -30.49 12.71 -9.60
C THR A 318 -30.76 14.03 -10.34
N ILE A 319 -31.72 14.07 -11.28
CA ILE A 319 -32.12 15.31 -11.98
C ILE A 319 -32.72 16.32 -10.99
N GLN A 320 -33.65 15.87 -10.13
CA GLN A 320 -34.22 16.72 -9.08
C GLN A 320 -33.13 17.21 -8.11
N GLY A 321 -32.20 16.32 -7.74
CA GLY A 321 -31.04 16.66 -6.93
C GLY A 321 -30.16 17.73 -7.58
N LYS A 322 -29.95 17.65 -8.90
CA LYS A 322 -29.22 18.66 -9.68
C LYS A 322 -29.90 20.03 -9.62
N GLU A 323 -31.21 20.09 -9.79
CA GLU A 323 -31.99 21.34 -9.73
C GLU A 323 -31.92 21.96 -8.33
N LEU A 324 -32.10 21.15 -7.29
CA LEU A 324 -31.98 21.57 -5.90
C LEU A 324 -30.58 22.08 -5.56
N LEU A 325 -29.54 21.39 -6.03
CA LEU A 325 -28.15 21.79 -5.84
C LEU A 325 -27.86 23.09 -6.58
N THR A 326 -28.32 23.24 -7.82
CA THR A 326 -28.10 24.43 -8.66
C THR A 326 -28.77 25.66 -8.05
N THR A 327 -30.00 25.51 -7.54
CA THR A 327 -30.71 26.59 -6.81
C THR A 327 -29.94 26.99 -5.56
N TYR A 328 -29.40 26.02 -4.82
CA TYR A 328 -28.61 26.30 -3.63
C TYR A 328 -27.25 26.93 -3.95
N MET A 329 -26.62 26.53 -5.06
CA MET A 329 -25.40 27.16 -5.59
C MET A 329 -25.66 28.62 -5.96
N GLN A 330 -26.76 28.91 -6.65
CA GLN A 330 -27.19 30.29 -6.95
C GLN A 330 -27.39 31.08 -5.67
N LYS A 331 -28.12 30.55 -4.67
CA LYS A 331 -28.27 31.20 -3.36
C LYS A 331 -26.92 31.57 -2.74
N LEU A 332 -25.89 30.75 -2.88
CA LEU A 332 -24.57 30.98 -2.31
C LEU A 332 -23.60 31.77 -3.22
N GLY A 333 -23.99 32.09 -4.45
CA GLY A 333 -23.12 32.73 -5.44
C GLY A 333 -22.02 31.82 -6.01
N ILE A 334 -22.21 30.50 -5.94
CA ILE A 334 -21.24 29.49 -6.41
C ILE A 334 -21.52 29.11 -7.87
N GLY A 335 -20.49 29.17 -8.73
CA GLY A 335 -20.59 28.73 -10.13
C GLY A 335 -20.59 27.21 -10.32
N THR A 336 -20.86 26.74 -11.54
CA THR A 336 -20.93 25.30 -11.89
C THR A 336 -19.57 24.60 -11.94
N GLN A 337 -18.47 25.36 -11.94
CA GLN A 337 -17.11 24.85 -11.89
C GLN A 337 -16.73 24.45 -10.44
N ASN A 338 -17.42 23.45 -9.89
CA ASN A 338 -17.23 22.99 -8.52
C ASN A 338 -17.35 21.44 -8.43
N PRO A 339 -16.71 20.81 -7.43
CA PRO A 339 -16.63 19.34 -7.36
C PRO A 339 -17.98 18.65 -7.17
N TYR A 340 -18.96 19.30 -6.54
CA TYR A 340 -20.26 18.68 -6.26
C TYR A 340 -21.16 18.69 -7.50
N TYR A 341 -21.11 19.75 -8.30
CA TYR A 341 -21.79 19.80 -9.59
C TYR A 341 -21.24 18.74 -10.54
N PHE A 342 -19.91 18.59 -10.63
CA PHE A 342 -19.30 17.53 -11.45
C PHE A 342 -19.68 16.12 -11.03
N LYS A 343 -19.78 15.85 -9.72
CA LYS A 343 -20.23 14.55 -9.22
C LYS A 343 -21.65 14.21 -9.63
N ILE A 344 -22.56 15.19 -9.64
CA ILE A 344 -23.93 14.97 -10.15
C ILE A 344 -23.90 14.68 -11.66
N GLU A 345 -23.13 15.45 -12.44
CA GLU A 345 -23.00 15.22 -13.88
C GLU A 345 -22.42 13.84 -14.20
N GLU A 346 -21.40 13.42 -13.46
CA GLU A 346 -20.80 12.09 -13.57
C GLU A 346 -21.83 11.01 -13.23
N ARG A 347 -22.60 11.19 -12.15
CA ARG A 347 -23.66 10.26 -11.77
C ARG A 347 -24.75 10.13 -12.85
N LEU A 348 -25.15 11.22 -13.49
CA LEU A 348 -26.08 11.18 -14.62
C LEU A 348 -25.50 10.40 -15.80
N LYS A 349 -24.21 10.56 -16.10
CA LYS A 349 -23.52 9.78 -17.14
C LYS A 349 -23.44 8.29 -16.80
N GLU A 350 -23.17 7.94 -15.54
CA GLU A 350 -23.18 6.55 -15.08
C GLU A 350 -24.57 5.91 -15.24
N LEU A 351 -25.61 6.62 -14.82
CA LEU A 351 -26.99 6.14 -14.94
C LEU A 351 -27.41 5.98 -16.40
N ASP A 352 -26.98 6.90 -17.28
CA ASP A 352 -27.15 6.76 -18.72
C ASP A 352 -26.45 5.52 -19.26
N LEU A 353 -25.18 5.29 -18.87
CA LEU A 353 -24.40 4.13 -19.27
C LEU A 353 -25.07 2.82 -18.83
N ILE A 354 -25.56 2.76 -17.59
CA ILE A 354 -26.31 1.60 -17.08
C ILE A 354 -27.55 1.35 -17.95
N LYS A 355 -28.31 2.39 -18.31
CA LYS A 355 -29.49 2.27 -19.17
C LYS A 355 -29.14 1.84 -20.59
N ARG A 356 -27.95 2.19 -21.09
CA ARG A 356 -27.43 1.79 -22.41
C ARG A 356 -26.70 0.44 -22.41
N THR A 357 -26.51 -0.22 -21.26
CA THR A 357 -25.76 -1.47 -21.18
C THR A 357 -26.69 -2.68 -21.01
N VAL A 358 -26.43 -3.75 -21.76
CA VAL A 358 -27.11 -5.04 -21.64
C VAL A 358 -26.08 -6.16 -21.77
N GLU A 359 -25.95 -7.02 -20.75
CA GLU A 359 -24.94 -8.09 -20.69
C GLU A 359 -23.50 -7.65 -21.00
N ASP A 360 -23.06 -6.59 -20.33
CA ASP A 360 -21.72 -6.01 -20.46
C ASP A 360 -21.42 -5.43 -21.86
N ILE A 361 -22.45 -5.27 -22.70
CA ILE A 361 -22.36 -4.58 -23.98
C ILE A 361 -23.01 -3.21 -23.85
N GLU A 362 -22.22 -2.15 -24.04
CA GLU A 362 -22.72 -0.79 -24.18
C GLU A 362 -23.30 -0.58 -25.58
N PHE A 363 -24.55 -0.10 -25.64
CA PHE A 363 -25.21 0.25 -26.88
C PHE A 363 -25.12 1.76 -27.16
N PRO A 364 -25.08 2.18 -28.43
CA PRO A 364 -25.01 3.59 -28.79
C PRO A 364 -26.17 4.44 -28.25
N THR A 365 -27.36 3.84 -28.15
CA THR A 365 -28.57 4.54 -27.70
C THR A 365 -29.38 3.69 -26.71
N ARG A 366 -30.23 4.37 -25.92
CA ARG A 366 -31.13 3.71 -24.96
C ARG A 366 -32.16 2.84 -25.68
N GLU A 367 -32.60 3.25 -26.87
CA GLU A 367 -33.53 2.50 -27.72
C GLU A 367 -32.89 1.18 -28.18
N MET A 368 -31.62 1.21 -28.60
CA MET A 368 -30.89 -0.02 -28.96
C MET A 368 -30.70 -0.96 -27.77
N ALA A 369 -30.41 -0.42 -26.57
CA ALA A 369 -30.35 -1.22 -25.36
C ALA A 369 -31.72 -1.82 -24.99
N SER A 370 -32.82 -1.11 -25.21
CA SER A 370 -34.17 -1.65 -25.02
C SER A 370 -34.44 -2.83 -25.96
N LEU A 371 -34.12 -2.67 -27.25
CA LEU A 371 -34.21 -3.76 -28.23
C LEU A 371 -33.34 -4.96 -27.84
N ALA A 372 -32.15 -4.71 -27.29
CA ALA A 372 -31.26 -5.78 -26.81
C ALA A 372 -31.88 -6.55 -25.61
N ARG A 373 -32.57 -5.87 -24.70
CA ARG A 373 -33.31 -6.54 -23.60
C ARG A 373 -34.46 -7.39 -24.13
N GLU A 374 -35.19 -6.91 -25.13
CA GLU A 374 -36.24 -7.68 -25.79
C GLU A 374 -35.67 -8.91 -26.51
N ASP A 375 -34.59 -8.73 -27.28
CA ASP A 375 -33.90 -9.83 -27.97
C ASP A 375 -33.38 -10.86 -26.97
N LYS A 376 -32.79 -10.42 -25.85
CA LYS A 376 -32.35 -11.28 -24.76
C LYS A 376 -33.50 -12.12 -24.21
N SER A 377 -34.64 -11.51 -23.90
CA SER A 377 -35.80 -12.24 -23.37
C SER A 377 -36.26 -13.34 -24.33
N LYS A 378 -36.26 -13.08 -25.65
CA LYS A 378 -36.59 -14.09 -26.67
C LYS A 378 -35.57 -15.22 -26.72
N ILE A 379 -34.27 -14.90 -26.62
CA ILE A 379 -33.20 -15.90 -26.58
C ILE A 379 -33.31 -16.76 -25.32
N GLU A 380 -33.51 -16.15 -24.15
CA GLU A 380 -33.65 -16.87 -22.88
C GLU A 380 -34.84 -17.84 -22.89
N GLU A 381 -35.94 -17.45 -23.55
CA GLU A 381 -37.09 -18.34 -23.73
C GLU A 381 -36.73 -19.58 -24.55
N VAL A 382 -35.95 -19.44 -25.62
CA VAL A 382 -35.43 -20.59 -26.39
C VAL A 382 -34.57 -21.47 -25.48
N LEU A 383 -33.66 -20.88 -24.71
CA LEU A 383 -32.66 -21.59 -23.90
C LEU A 383 -33.22 -22.27 -22.65
N LYS A 384 -34.41 -21.89 -22.17
CA LYS A 384 -34.95 -22.28 -20.85
C LYS A 384 -35.02 -23.79 -20.60
N ASN A 385 -35.24 -24.59 -21.64
CA ASN A 385 -35.45 -26.04 -21.53
C ASN A 385 -34.39 -26.86 -22.30
N ILE A 386 -33.29 -26.23 -22.70
CA ILE A 386 -32.23 -26.92 -23.44
C ILE A 386 -31.26 -27.57 -22.46
N ASN A 387 -31.07 -28.88 -22.59
CA ASN A 387 -30.00 -29.60 -21.95
C ASN A 387 -28.67 -29.19 -22.56
N SER A 388 -27.83 -28.53 -21.75
CA SER A 388 -26.54 -28.00 -22.18
C SER A 388 -25.48 -29.05 -22.51
N ASP A 389 -25.75 -30.33 -22.26
CA ASP A 389 -24.85 -31.45 -22.57
C ASP A 389 -25.36 -32.28 -23.77
N SER A 390 -26.50 -31.93 -24.36
CA SER A 390 -27.07 -32.61 -25.52
C SER A 390 -26.70 -31.89 -26.82
N GLU A 391 -25.96 -32.58 -27.69
CA GLU A 391 -25.61 -32.07 -29.01
C GLU A 391 -26.87 -31.71 -29.83
N GLU A 392 -27.88 -32.59 -29.82
CA GLU A 392 -29.12 -32.41 -30.59
C GLU A 392 -29.90 -31.17 -30.11
N GLU A 393 -30.03 -31.00 -28.80
CA GLU A 393 -30.76 -29.86 -28.25
C GLU A 393 -30.03 -28.53 -28.46
N ILE A 394 -28.69 -28.52 -28.46
CA ILE A 394 -27.90 -27.32 -28.81
C ILE A 394 -28.04 -26.98 -30.29
N LEU A 395 -28.07 -27.97 -31.19
CA LEU A 395 -28.32 -27.74 -32.61
C LEU A 395 -29.72 -27.18 -32.84
N GLN A 396 -30.72 -27.69 -32.12
CA GLN A 396 -32.08 -27.13 -32.14
C GLN A 396 -32.10 -25.68 -31.61
N ALA A 397 -31.36 -25.39 -30.53
CA ALA A 397 -31.20 -24.04 -30.00
C ALA A 397 -30.64 -23.06 -31.06
N LEU A 398 -29.59 -23.48 -31.74
CA LEU A 398 -28.89 -22.70 -32.77
C LEU A 398 -29.83 -22.38 -33.94
N ASP A 399 -30.58 -23.37 -34.43
CA ASP A 399 -31.53 -23.19 -35.52
C ASP A 399 -32.69 -22.25 -35.10
N ASN A 400 -33.22 -22.44 -33.89
CA ASN A 400 -34.26 -21.59 -33.33
C ASN A 400 -33.80 -20.13 -33.20
N ILE A 401 -32.62 -19.87 -32.63
CA ILE A 401 -32.05 -18.51 -32.51
C ILE A 401 -31.75 -17.89 -33.88
N LYS A 402 -31.27 -18.68 -34.85
CA LYS A 402 -31.02 -18.20 -36.23
C LYS A 402 -32.30 -17.73 -36.91
N ARG A 403 -33.44 -18.38 -36.65
CA ARG A 403 -34.76 -18.04 -37.20
C ARG A 403 -35.42 -16.83 -36.52
N LEU A 404 -35.04 -16.50 -35.28
CA LEU A 404 -35.54 -15.30 -34.62
C LEU A 404 -35.09 -14.03 -35.37
N ASP A 405 -36.04 -13.11 -35.59
CA ASP A 405 -35.78 -11.76 -36.05
C ASP A 405 -35.30 -10.90 -34.87
N LEU A 406 -34.00 -10.96 -34.62
CA LEU A 406 -33.31 -10.21 -33.58
C LEU A 406 -32.51 -9.09 -34.24
N LYS A 407 -32.59 -7.90 -33.66
CA LYS A 407 -32.09 -6.66 -34.27
C LYS A 407 -30.71 -6.25 -33.73
N THR A 408 -30.22 -6.93 -32.70
CA THR A 408 -29.02 -6.56 -31.96
C THR A 408 -27.89 -7.59 -32.08
N ILE A 409 -26.68 -7.20 -31.68
CA ILE A 409 -25.48 -8.04 -31.73
C ILE A 409 -25.56 -9.28 -30.83
N LEU A 410 -26.53 -9.33 -29.91
CA LEU A 410 -26.74 -10.46 -29.01
C LEU A 410 -26.99 -11.77 -29.77
N LYS A 411 -27.62 -11.71 -30.95
CA LYS A 411 -27.81 -12.88 -31.81
C LYS A 411 -26.47 -13.56 -32.12
N ILE A 412 -25.47 -12.77 -32.52
CA ILE A 412 -24.14 -13.28 -32.86
C ILE A 412 -23.47 -13.84 -31.60
N LYS A 413 -23.49 -13.08 -30.49
CA LYS A 413 -22.92 -13.50 -29.20
C LYS A 413 -23.42 -14.88 -28.75
N TYR A 414 -24.73 -15.10 -28.80
CA TYR A 414 -25.32 -16.38 -28.35
C TYR A 414 -25.09 -17.52 -29.35
N ILE A 415 -25.07 -17.24 -30.65
CA ILE A 415 -24.69 -18.24 -31.66
C ILE A 415 -23.24 -18.70 -31.42
N ASP A 416 -22.32 -17.77 -31.18
CA ASP A 416 -20.92 -18.09 -30.92
C ASP A 416 -20.76 -18.89 -29.62
N LEU A 417 -21.48 -18.52 -28.56
CA LEU A 417 -21.47 -19.25 -27.28
C LEU A 417 -21.96 -20.70 -27.45
N LEU A 418 -23.05 -20.90 -28.20
CA LEU A 418 -23.60 -22.23 -28.46
C LEU A 418 -22.68 -23.05 -29.37
N ASN A 419 -22.07 -22.44 -30.39
CA ASN A 419 -21.09 -23.10 -31.25
C ASN A 419 -19.85 -23.57 -30.46
N GLN A 420 -19.36 -22.76 -29.51
CA GLN A 420 -18.26 -23.16 -28.63
C GLN A 420 -18.65 -24.35 -27.75
N LYS A 421 -19.84 -24.33 -27.15
CA LYS A 421 -20.34 -25.47 -26.36
C LYS A 421 -20.49 -26.73 -27.20
N LEU A 422 -21.08 -26.62 -28.39
CA LEU A 422 -21.23 -27.72 -29.33
C LEU A 422 -19.89 -28.35 -29.68
N LYS A 423 -18.88 -27.52 -29.97
CA LYS A 423 -17.51 -27.99 -30.23
C LYS A 423 -16.97 -28.83 -29.07
N THR A 424 -17.10 -28.34 -27.83
CA THR A 424 -16.63 -29.05 -26.63
C THR A 424 -17.35 -30.40 -26.42
N ILE A 425 -18.66 -30.48 -26.70
CA ILE A 425 -19.41 -31.73 -26.57
C ILE A 425 -18.95 -32.76 -27.61
N ILE A 426 -18.80 -32.34 -28.87
CA ILE A 426 -18.32 -33.20 -29.95
C ILE A 426 -16.91 -33.73 -29.63
N GLU A 427 -16.01 -32.85 -29.19
CA GLU A 427 -14.65 -33.24 -28.77
C GLU A 427 -14.69 -34.28 -27.65
N LYS A 428 -15.47 -34.03 -26.58
CA LYS A 428 -15.60 -34.97 -25.45
C LYS A 428 -16.15 -36.34 -25.88
N ALA A 429 -17.17 -36.35 -26.74
CA ALA A 429 -17.77 -37.58 -27.24
C ALA A 429 -16.78 -38.39 -28.10
N ASP A 430 -16.07 -37.72 -29.01
CA ASP A 430 -15.06 -38.35 -29.87
C ASP A 430 -13.89 -38.90 -29.04
N PHE A 431 -13.38 -38.13 -28.06
CA PHE A 431 -12.33 -38.60 -27.15
C PHE A 431 -12.77 -39.80 -26.31
N LEU A 432 -14.00 -39.79 -25.78
CA LEU A 432 -14.53 -40.90 -25.00
C LEU A 432 -14.64 -42.17 -25.86
N TYR A 433 -15.23 -42.06 -27.05
CA TYR A 433 -15.32 -43.17 -28.00
C TYR A 433 -13.94 -43.76 -28.32
N LEU A 434 -12.96 -42.92 -28.65
CA LEU A 434 -11.60 -43.36 -28.97
C LEU A 434 -10.91 -44.04 -27.79
N ASN A 435 -11.07 -43.53 -26.57
CA ASN A 435 -10.47 -44.11 -25.39
C ASN A 435 -11.11 -45.44 -24.98
N THR A 436 -12.41 -45.60 -25.20
CA THR A 436 -13.09 -46.89 -24.98
C THR A 436 -12.74 -47.91 -26.06
N LYS A 437 -12.69 -47.50 -27.33
CA LYS A 437 -12.44 -48.42 -28.45
C LYS A 437 -10.98 -48.84 -28.57
N PHE A 438 -10.05 -47.92 -28.32
CA PHE A 438 -8.62 -48.13 -28.48
C PHE A 438 -7.90 -47.97 -27.13
N ASP A 439 -8.28 -48.74 -26.12
CA ASP A 439 -7.61 -48.69 -24.81
C ASP A 439 -6.18 -49.23 -24.94
N CYS A 440 -5.19 -48.33 -24.84
CA CYS A 440 -3.79 -48.70 -24.98
C CYS A 440 -3.31 -49.63 -23.85
N LYS A 441 -4.01 -49.67 -22.70
CA LYS A 441 -3.64 -50.52 -21.57
C LYS A 441 -4.02 -51.99 -21.77
N SER A 442 -4.99 -52.27 -22.63
CA SER A 442 -5.44 -53.64 -22.94
C SER A 442 -4.72 -54.27 -24.12
N LEU A 443 -3.78 -53.56 -24.76
CA LEU A 443 -3.00 -54.06 -25.90
C LEU A 443 -1.64 -54.55 -25.40
N TYR A 444 -1.34 -55.83 -25.64
CA TYR A 444 -0.15 -56.53 -25.14
C TYR A 444 0.76 -57.05 -26.25
N SER A 445 0.26 -57.20 -27.48
CA SER A 445 1.05 -57.62 -28.64
C SER A 445 1.18 -56.54 -29.71
N GLU A 446 2.22 -56.66 -30.53
CA GLU A 446 2.42 -55.78 -31.68
C GLU A 446 1.28 -55.90 -32.70
N GLU A 447 0.81 -57.13 -32.96
CA GLU A 447 -0.29 -57.41 -33.89
C GLU A 447 -1.58 -56.69 -33.46
N GLU A 448 -1.87 -56.69 -32.15
CA GLU A 448 -3.02 -55.98 -31.57
C GLU A 448 -2.94 -54.47 -31.79
N VAL A 449 -1.76 -53.85 -31.60
CA VAL A 449 -1.59 -52.40 -31.78
C VAL A 449 -1.58 -52.00 -33.25
N VAL A 450 -0.95 -52.79 -34.13
CA VAL A 450 -0.95 -52.53 -35.58
C VAL A 450 -2.38 -52.60 -36.13
N LYS A 451 -3.14 -53.61 -35.71
CA LYS A 451 -4.56 -53.73 -36.07
C LYS A 451 -5.36 -52.54 -35.55
N ALA A 452 -5.15 -52.11 -34.30
CA ALA A 452 -5.79 -50.92 -33.75
C ALA A 452 -5.43 -49.64 -34.53
N LEU A 453 -4.20 -49.49 -35.01
CA LEU A 453 -3.77 -48.36 -35.86
C LEU A 453 -4.44 -48.39 -37.24
N GLU A 454 -4.56 -49.55 -37.87
CA GLU A 454 -5.28 -49.71 -39.14
C GLU A 454 -6.77 -49.39 -38.99
N GLU A 455 -7.40 -49.87 -37.91
CA GLU A 455 -8.79 -49.56 -37.60
C GLU A 455 -8.98 -48.07 -37.28
N LEU A 456 -8.04 -47.44 -36.58
CA LEU A 456 -8.07 -46.00 -36.30
C LEU A 456 -7.98 -45.17 -37.58
N ARG A 457 -7.09 -45.55 -38.52
CA ARG A 457 -6.95 -44.85 -39.83
C ARG A 457 -8.20 -44.91 -40.70
N ASN A 458 -8.99 -45.97 -40.54
CA ASN A 458 -10.28 -46.12 -41.20
C ASN A 458 -11.46 -45.54 -40.39
N THR A 459 -11.20 -45.00 -39.20
CA THR A 459 -12.23 -44.38 -38.36
C THR A 459 -12.43 -42.93 -38.78
N ASP A 460 -13.64 -42.59 -39.21
CA ASP A 460 -14.02 -41.21 -39.49
C ASP A 460 -14.72 -40.59 -38.28
N LEU A 461 -14.08 -39.60 -37.66
CA LEU A 461 -14.64 -38.78 -36.59
C LEU A 461 -14.61 -37.30 -36.99
N ARG A 462 -15.45 -36.53 -36.30
CA ARG A 462 -15.64 -35.08 -36.51
C ARG A 462 -14.43 -34.29 -36.01
N THR A 463 -13.77 -34.75 -34.95
CA THR A 463 -12.58 -34.13 -34.37
C THR A 463 -11.30 -34.79 -34.89
N LYS A 464 -10.66 -34.18 -35.90
CA LYS A 464 -9.43 -34.73 -36.51
C LYS A 464 -8.24 -34.71 -35.55
N GLU A 465 -8.18 -33.72 -34.66
CA GLU A 465 -7.17 -33.65 -33.60
C GLU A 465 -7.25 -34.83 -32.63
N ALA A 466 -8.46 -35.30 -32.31
CA ALA A 466 -8.65 -36.45 -31.42
C ALA A 466 -8.10 -37.75 -32.03
N LEU A 467 -8.31 -37.94 -33.34
CA LEU A 467 -7.71 -39.06 -34.09
C LEU A 467 -6.19 -39.00 -34.08
N ALA A 468 -5.61 -37.83 -34.37
CA ALA A 468 -4.16 -37.65 -34.39
C ALA A 468 -3.51 -37.88 -33.03
N LEU A 469 -4.16 -37.44 -31.94
CA LEU A 469 -3.71 -37.71 -30.58
C LEU A 469 -3.76 -39.21 -30.28
N LYS A 470 -4.86 -39.88 -30.63
CA LYS A 470 -4.98 -41.32 -30.38
C LYS A 470 -4.00 -42.16 -31.20
N GLU A 471 -3.69 -41.74 -32.42
CA GLU A 471 -2.66 -42.38 -33.25
C GLU A 471 -1.28 -42.30 -32.57
N ARG A 472 -0.93 -41.13 -31.99
CA ARG A 472 0.31 -40.97 -31.22
C ARG A 472 0.36 -41.89 -30.00
N ASP A 473 -0.75 -42.02 -29.26
CA ASP A 473 -0.81 -42.91 -28.09
C ASP A 473 -0.58 -44.37 -28.50
N LEU A 474 -1.22 -44.82 -29.59
CA LEU A 474 -1.04 -46.18 -30.11
C LEU A 474 0.37 -46.42 -30.67
N ILE A 475 0.95 -45.47 -31.40
CA ILE A 475 2.36 -45.55 -31.86
C ILE A 475 3.30 -45.67 -30.66
N THR A 476 3.07 -44.87 -29.62
CA THR A 476 3.88 -44.93 -28.40
C THR A 476 3.77 -46.31 -27.73
N ARG A 477 2.55 -46.87 -27.66
CA ARG A 477 2.33 -48.21 -27.11
C ARG A 477 3.01 -49.29 -27.95
N LEU A 478 2.97 -49.18 -29.28
CA LEU A 478 3.65 -50.10 -30.19
C LEU A 478 5.16 -50.10 -29.92
N THR A 479 5.76 -48.92 -29.83
CA THR A 479 7.19 -48.75 -29.52
C THR A 479 7.55 -49.45 -28.21
N GLN A 480 6.76 -49.26 -27.14
CA GLN A 480 7.00 -49.90 -25.85
C GLN A 480 6.97 -51.44 -25.93
N ILE A 481 6.04 -52.01 -26.69
CA ILE A 481 5.93 -53.47 -26.86
C ILE A 481 7.13 -54.00 -27.65
N ILE A 482 7.52 -53.31 -28.73
CA ILE A 482 8.70 -53.68 -29.53
C ILE A 482 9.97 -53.65 -28.67
N GLU A 483 10.16 -52.58 -27.90
CA GLU A 483 11.28 -52.42 -26.98
C GLU A 483 11.31 -53.53 -25.92
N GLY A 484 10.18 -53.83 -25.27
CA GLY A 484 10.08 -54.92 -24.30
C GLY A 484 10.45 -56.28 -24.88
N ASN A 485 9.97 -56.58 -26.09
CA ASN A 485 10.29 -57.82 -26.80
C ASN A 485 11.77 -57.92 -27.18
N ASP A 486 12.35 -56.83 -27.68
CA ASP A 486 13.76 -56.80 -28.06
C ASP A 486 14.68 -56.91 -26.83
N ILE A 487 14.32 -56.29 -25.70
CA ILE A 487 15.01 -56.46 -24.41
C ILE A 487 15.05 -57.93 -24.00
N LEU A 488 13.90 -58.62 -24.00
CA LEU A 488 13.82 -60.04 -23.63
C LEU A 488 14.73 -60.91 -24.50
N LYS A 489 14.78 -60.64 -25.81
CA LYS A 489 15.66 -61.37 -26.72
C LYS A 489 17.14 -61.12 -26.41
N MET A 490 17.53 -59.87 -26.13
CA MET A 490 18.91 -59.54 -25.75
C MET A 490 19.30 -60.18 -24.41
N GLU A 491 18.40 -60.16 -23.43
CA GLU A 491 18.63 -60.80 -22.12
C GLU A 491 18.79 -62.31 -22.23
N ASN A 492 18.00 -62.97 -23.08
CA ASN A 492 18.16 -64.40 -23.35
C ASN A 492 19.55 -64.74 -23.89
N ILE A 493 20.10 -63.93 -24.81
CA ILE A 493 21.47 -64.12 -25.30
C ILE A 493 22.45 -63.94 -24.14
N ILE A 494 22.40 -62.82 -23.44
CA ILE A 494 23.36 -62.51 -22.37
C ILE A 494 23.36 -63.58 -21.28
N ASN A 495 22.17 -64.06 -20.89
CA ASN A 495 22.01 -65.09 -19.87
C ASN A 495 22.50 -66.48 -20.33
N SER A 496 22.71 -66.71 -21.63
CA SER A 496 23.30 -67.94 -22.14
C SER A 496 24.83 -68.00 -22.03
N TYR A 497 25.48 -66.88 -21.69
CA TYR A 497 26.94 -66.79 -21.57
C TYR A 497 27.42 -66.95 -20.12
N LEU A 498 28.58 -67.58 -19.99
CA LEU A 498 29.40 -67.52 -18.78
C LEU A 498 30.67 -66.73 -19.11
N PHE A 499 30.86 -65.59 -18.45
CA PHE A 499 31.96 -64.66 -18.74
C PHE A 499 33.17 -64.92 -17.83
N PHE A 500 34.20 -65.60 -18.30
CA PHE A 500 35.41 -65.84 -17.52
C PHE A 500 36.62 -65.07 -18.02
N ASN A 501 36.56 -64.53 -19.24
CA ASN A 501 37.58 -63.68 -19.83
C ASN A 501 36.98 -62.64 -20.80
N MET A 502 37.83 -61.76 -21.32
CA MET A 502 37.39 -60.73 -22.29
C MET A 502 36.93 -61.31 -23.63
N SER A 503 37.39 -62.50 -24.02
CA SER A 503 36.93 -63.18 -25.24
C SER A 503 35.45 -63.59 -25.12
N ASP A 504 35.02 -64.06 -23.95
CA ASP A 504 33.61 -64.38 -23.69
C ASP A 504 32.72 -63.13 -23.79
N ILE A 505 33.19 -62.00 -23.27
CA ILE A 505 32.50 -60.70 -23.39
C ILE A 505 32.42 -60.29 -24.86
N GLN A 506 33.53 -60.40 -25.61
CA GLN A 506 33.57 -60.03 -27.02
C GLN A 506 32.65 -60.92 -27.86
N ASN A 507 32.59 -62.24 -27.58
CA ASN A 507 31.69 -63.15 -28.28
C ASN A 507 30.21 -62.80 -28.06
N ALA A 508 29.81 -62.48 -26.82
CA ALA A 508 28.45 -62.02 -26.54
C ALA A 508 28.15 -60.67 -27.19
N VAL A 509 29.13 -59.76 -27.23
CA VAL A 509 29.01 -58.47 -27.92
C VAL A 509 28.87 -58.67 -29.43
N ASP A 510 29.63 -59.58 -30.03
CA ASP A 510 29.58 -59.88 -31.47
C ASP A 510 28.22 -60.52 -31.82
N GLU A 511 27.72 -61.43 -30.98
CA GLU A 511 26.41 -62.06 -31.16
C GLU A 511 25.26 -61.05 -30.99
N LEU A 512 25.33 -60.19 -29.97
CA LEU A 512 24.37 -59.08 -29.81
C LEU A 512 24.45 -58.11 -30.99
N SER A 513 25.65 -57.79 -31.47
CA SER A 513 25.85 -56.87 -32.60
C SER A 513 25.23 -57.42 -33.89
N ALA A 514 25.43 -58.72 -34.15
CA ALA A 514 24.85 -59.46 -35.26
C ALA A 514 23.34 -59.68 -35.13
N MET A 515 22.76 -59.47 -33.93
CA MET A 515 21.35 -59.66 -33.68
C MET A 515 20.48 -58.67 -34.47
N ASN A 516 19.48 -59.22 -35.15
CA ASN A 516 18.47 -58.44 -35.85
C ASN A 516 17.33 -58.05 -34.88
N ILE A 517 17.45 -56.85 -34.29
CA ILE A 517 16.43 -56.23 -33.44
C ILE A 517 16.15 -54.80 -33.91
N ARG A 518 14.94 -54.30 -33.63
CA ARG A 518 14.44 -53.02 -34.14
C ARG A 518 14.83 -51.86 -33.24
N SER A 519 14.94 -52.10 -31.94
CA SER A 519 15.36 -51.08 -30.97
C SER A 519 16.88 -50.92 -30.90
N TYR A 520 17.46 -50.29 -31.93
CA TYR A 520 18.92 -50.10 -32.06
C TYR A 520 19.57 -49.36 -30.88
N HIS A 521 18.86 -48.40 -30.28
CA HIS A 521 19.37 -47.66 -29.13
C HIS A 521 19.55 -48.58 -27.91
N LEU A 522 18.56 -49.43 -27.59
CA LEU A 522 18.66 -50.42 -26.50
C LEU A 522 19.76 -51.44 -26.77
N LYS A 523 19.92 -51.88 -28.04
CA LYS A 523 21.03 -52.76 -28.43
C LYS A 523 22.38 -52.15 -28.08
N ARG A 524 22.57 -50.90 -28.47
CA ARG A 524 23.79 -50.15 -28.23
C ARG A 524 24.06 -49.99 -26.74
N GLU A 525 23.06 -49.55 -25.98
CA GLU A 525 23.16 -49.40 -24.52
C GLU A 525 23.55 -50.72 -23.84
N LYS A 526 23.00 -51.85 -24.28
CA LYS A 526 23.32 -53.17 -23.71
C LYS A 526 24.74 -53.62 -24.05
N ILE A 527 25.22 -53.36 -25.27
CA ILE A 527 26.60 -53.63 -25.69
C ILE A 527 27.59 -52.76 -24.90
N GLU A 528 27.32 -51.46 -24.81
CA GLU A 528 28.13 -50.52 -24.02
C GLU A 528 28.19 -50.97 -22.55
N TYR A 529 27.06 -51.38 -21.96
CA TYR A 529 27.02 -51.94 -20.62
C TYR A 529 27.95 -53.15 -20.43
N LEU A 530 27.94 -54.12 -21.37
CA LEU A 530 28.80 -55.30 -21.28
C LEU A 530 30.29 -54.95 -21.37
N LEU A 531 30.66 -54.02 -22.26
CA LEU A 531 32.05 -53.60 -22.45
C LEU A 531 32.56 -52.78 -21.27
N ASP A 532 31.80 -51.79 -20.82
CA ASP A 532 32.19 -50.89 -19.72
C ASP A 532 32.29 -51.64 -18.39
N ASN A 533 31.45 -52.66 -18.19
CA ASN A 533 31.41 -53.47 -16.97
C ASN A 533 32.13 -54.82 -17.10
N ALA A 534 32.86 -55.06 -18.20
CA ALA A 534 33.44 -56.37 -18.52
C ALA A 534 34.26 -56.96 -17.37
N ARG A 535 35.15 -56.16 -16.76
CA ARG A 535 35.98 -56.59 -15.61
C ARG A 535 35.14 -57.00 -14.40
N PHE A 536 34.08 -56.26 -14.12
CA PHE A 536 33.19 -56.53 -13.00
C PHE A 536 32.39 -57.82 -13.24
N ILE A 537 31.82 -57.97 -14.44
CA ILE A 537 31.06 -59.15 -14.85
C ILE A 537 31.93 -60.41 -14.77
N ILE A 538 33.16 -60.36 -15.32
CA ILE A 538 34.12 -61.46 -15.27
C ILE A 538 34.47 -61.83 -13.83
N ASN A 539 34.83 -60.86 -13.00
CA ASN A 539 35.15 -61.11 -11.59
C ASN A 539 33.98 -61.72 -10.83
N ASN A 540 32.75 -61.29 -11.12
CA ASN A 540 31.55 -61.85 -10.52
C ASN A 540 31.35 -63.31 -10.93
N HIS A 541 31.45 -63.64 -12.22
CA HIS A 541 31.32 -65.01 -12.71
C HIS A 541 32.46 -65.92 -12.20
N LEU A 542 33.69 -65.42 -12.08
CA LEU A 542 34.81 -66.17 -11.47
C LEU A 542 34.58 -66.45 -9.98
N ASN A 543 34.00 -65.50 -9.24
CA ASN A 543 33.61 -65.71 -7.86
C ASN A 543 32.48 -66.76 -7.74
N LEU A 544 31.47 -66.68 -8.60
CA LEU A 544 30.42 -67.71 -8.69
C LEU A 544 31.01 -69.09 -9.02
N LEU A 545 32.03 -69.16 -9.87
CA LEU A 545 32.74 -70.39 -10.20
C LEU A 545 33.50 -70.97 -8.99
N ASP A 546 34.15 -70.12 -8.17
CA ASP A 546 34.83 -70.57 -6.95
C ASP A 546 33.82 -71.09 -5.89
N LYS A 547 32.69 -70.39 -5.73
CA LYS A 547 31.57 -70.86 -4.90
C LYS A 547 31.02 -72.19 -5.41
N ALA A 548 30.79 -72.31 -6.71
CA ALA A 548 30.32 -73.53 -7.36
C ALA A 548 31.29 -74.71 -7.17
N LYS A 549 32.60 -74.47 -7.27
CA LYS A 549 33.66 -75.46 -6.97
C LYS A 549 33.58 -75.98 -5.54
N LYS A 550 33.49 -75.07 -4.56
CA LYS A 550 33.36 -75.42 -3.14
C LYS A 550 32.13 -76.28 -2.91
N TYR A 551 31.01 -75.93 -3.56
CA TYR A 551 29.79 -76.73 -3.51
C TYR A 551 30.00 -78.13 -4.10
N ASP A 552 30.61 -78.23 -5.29
CA ASP A 552 30.82 -79.47 -6.03
C ASP A 552 31.75 -80.46 -5.30
N ILE A 553 32.84 -79.95 -4.70
CA ILE A 553 33.73 -80.74 -3.83
C ILE A 553 32.95 -81.33 -2.65
N LYS A 554 32.18 -80.48 -1.94
CA LYS A 554 31.35 -80.94 -0.82
C LYS A 554 30.30 -81.96 -1.27
N LEU A 555 29.76 -81.83 -2.48
CA LEU A 555 28.80 -82.76 -3.08
C LEU A 555 29.45 -84.11 -3.41
N LYS A 556 30.68 -84.11 -3.92
CA LYS A 556 31.51 -85.30 -4.20
C LYS A 556 31.99 -86.00 -2.92
N GLU A 557 32.42 -85.25 -1.91
CA GLU A 557 32.81 -85.79 -0.57
C GLU A 557 31.63 -86.45 0.15
N LYS A 558 30.42 -85.90 0.01
CA LYS A 558 29.20 -86.49 0.55
C LYS A 558 28.79 -87.79 -0.18
N LYS A 559 29.16 -87.95 -1.47
CA LYS A 559 28.93 -89.16 -2.27
C LYS A 559 29.98 -90.26 -2.02
N ASN A 560 31.23 -89.91 -1.69
CA ASN A 560 32.35 -90.85 -1.51
C ASN A 560 32.85 -90.87 -0.05
N GLY A 561 32.15 -91.55 0.87
CA GLY A 561 32.58 -91.63 2.27
C GLY A 561 33.89 -92.43 2.46
N LYS A 562 35.04 -91.76 2.69
CA LYS A 562 36.24 -92.29 3.40
C LYS A 562 37.35 -91.24 3.63
N SER A 563 38.04 -91.39 4.76
CA SER A 563 39.04 -90.53 5.42
C SER A 563 40.46 -90.51 4.81
N LEU A 564 41.16 -89.37 4.96
CA LEU A 564 42.58 -89.12 4.64
C LEU A 564 43.59 -90.07 5.35
N PRO A 565 44.66 -90.55 4.67
CA PRO A 565 45.86 -91.12 5.28
C PRO A 565 47.02 -90.12 5.43
N LYS A 566 47.93 -90.43 6.36
CA LYS A 566 49.05 -89.62 6.90
C LYS A 566 50.39 -89.75 6.13
N ASP A 567 51.10 -88.61 6.10
CA ASP A 567 52.55 -88.28 6.18
C ASP A 567 53.68 -89.30 5.92
N ASN A 568 54.77 -88.77 5.32
CA ASN A 568 56.15 -88.88 5.86
C ASN A 568 57.10 -87.84 5.22
N GLY A 569 57.73 -86.96 6.02
CA GLY A 569 58.93 -86.21 5.59
C GLY A 569 59.36 -84.92 6.32
N PHE A 570 59.93 -85.07 7.54
CA PHE A 570 61.03 -84.28 8.16
C PHE A 570 60.84 -82.83 8.70
N MET A 571 61.17 -82.65 10.00
CA MET A 571 61.26 -81.43 10.86
C MET A 571 59.93 -80.76 11.29
N GLY A 572 59.41 -80.85 12.52
CA GLY A 572 59.97 -81.32 13.79
C GLY A 572 60.32 -80.18 14.76
N SER A 573 59.34 -79.45 15.31
CA SER A 573 59.38 -78.94 16.71
C SER A 573 58.08 -78.20 17.11
N ILE A 574 57.70 -78.37 18.38
CA ILE A 574 56.54 -77.78 19.10
C ILE A 574 55.19 -78.50 18.92
N ARG A 575 55.05 -79.66 19.58
CA ARG A 575 53.74 -80.27 19.90
C ARG A 575 53.74 -80.81 21.33
N LYS A 576 53.28 -79.97 22.25
CA LYS A 576 52.67 -80.25 23.57
C LYS A 576 52.65 -78.88 24.25
N VAL A 577 51.49 -78.25 24.35
CA VAL A 577 50.63 -78.30 25.55
C VAL A 577 49.19 -77.99 25.09
N PHE A 578 48.29 -78.96 25.31
CA PHE A 578 46.84 -78.90 25.57
C PHE A 578 45.97 -77.88 24.80
N GLY A 579 44.91 -78.24 24.06
CA GLY A 579 43.95 -79.32 24.27
C GLY A 579 42.64 -78.73 24.77
N ASP A 580 41.78 -78.26 23.85
CA ASP A 580 40.30 -78.15 23.95
C ASP A 580 39.72 -77.22 22.85
N THR A 581 39.80 -77.62 21.57
CA THR A 581 38.89 -77.09 20.53
C THR A 581 38.81 -78.00 19.29
N ILE A 582 38.77 -79.32 19.48
CA ILE A 582 38.45 -80.26 18.41
C ILE A 582 37.03 -80.76 18.68
N ASN A 583 36.03 -80.00 18.20
CA ASN A 583 34.66 -80.44 17.83
C ASN A 583 33.75 -79.21 17.64
N LYS A 584 33.78 -78.57 16.45
CA LYS A 584 32.69 -77.78 15.84
C LYS A 584 33.15 -77.10 14.53
N VAL A 585 33.15 -77.83 13.41
CA VAL A 585 32.87 -77.28 12.07
C VAL A 585 32.32 -78.42 11.18
N ASN A 586 31.02 -78.68 11.26
CA ASN A 586 30.27 -79.23 10.14
C ASN A 586 29.43 -78.07 9.61
N GLU A 587 29.98 -77.32 8.64
CA GLU A 587 29.29 -76.19 8.02
C GLU A 587 28.34 -76.66 6.91
N ILE A 588 27.09 -76.23 7.05
CA ILE A 588 25.97 -76.41 6.13
C ILE A 588 26.36 -75.93 4.71
N LEU A 589 25.93 -76.63 3.67
CA LEU A 589 26.01 -76.16 2.28
C LEU A 589 25.21 -74.84 2.16
N SER A 590 25.84 -73.72 1.80
CA SER A 590 25.12 -72.46 1.69
C SER A 590 24.22 -72.46 0.43
N GLU A 591 23.00 -71.92 0.54
CA GLU A 591 22.08 -71.77 -0.61
C GLU A 591 22.67 -70.87 -1.72
N GLU A 592 23.57 -69.95 -1.37
CA GLU A 592 24.30 -69.14 -2.34
C GLU A 592 25.27 -69.98 -3.18
N ASP A 593 26.02 -70.90 -2.55
CA ASP A 593 26.94 -71.78 -3.27
C ASP A 593 26.18 -72.75 -4.18
N LYS A 594 24.98 -73.18 -3.76
CA LYS A 594 24.07 -73.99 -4.58
C LYS A 594 23.57 -73.22 -5.81
N ARG A 595 23.09 -71.99 -5.64
CA ARG A 595 22.65 -71.14 -6.78
C ARG A 595 23.80 -70.82 -7.73
N ALA A 596 24.99 -70.57 -7.19
CA ALA A 596 26.19 -70.37 -8.00
C ALA A 596 26.53 -71.65 -8.79
N TRP A 597 26.45 -72.82 -8.15
CA TRP A 597 26.62 -74.11 -8.82
C TRP A 597 25.57 -74.33 -9.91
N GLU A 598 24.28 -74.11 -9.62
CA GLU A 598 23.18 -74.21 -10.59
C GLU A 598 23.39 -73.30 -11.80
N PHE A 599 23.79 -72.04 -11.58
CA PHE A 599 24.10 -71.10 -12.66
C PHE A 599 25.31 -71.52 -13.50
N ILE A 600 26.42 -71.90 -12.86
CA ILE A 600 27.69 -72.23 -13.53
C ILE A 600 27.62 -73.57 -14.27
N THR A 601 26.95 -74.57 -13.70
CA THR A 601 26.84 -75.93 -14.25
C THR A 601 25.62 -76.11 -15.15
N ASN A 602 24.77 -75.09 -15.28
CA ASN A 602 23.44 -75.18 -15.86
C ASN A 602 22.62 -76.32 -15.21
N ASN A 603 22.37 -76.19 -13.90
CA ASN A 603 21.66 -77.16 -13.07
C ASN A 603 22.25 -78.58 -13.09
N GLY A 604 23.58 -78.69 -13.24
CA GLY A 604 24.30 -79.96 -13.27
C GLY A 604 24.38 -80.63 -14.63
N GLU A 605 23.96 -79.98 -15.72
CA GLU A 605 24.16 -80.47 -17.08
C GLU A 605 25.65 -80.53 -17.47
N LYS A 606 26.48 -79.67 -16.88
CA LYS A 606 27.94 -79.66 -17.06
C LYS A 606 28.65 -79.87 -15.73
N THR A 607 29.69 -80.68 -15.72
CA THR A 607 30.58 -80.82 -14.56
C THR A 607 31.44 -79.56 -14.39
N ILE A 608 31.89 -79.29 -13.16
CA ILE A 608 32.83 -78.19 -12.90
C ILE A 608 34.14 -78.41 -13.68
N GLU A 609 34.58 -79.66 -13.84
CA GLU A 609 35.74 -79.99 -14.65
C GLU A 609 35.57 -79.61 -16.13
N GLU A 610 34.40 -79.85 -16.74
CA GLU A 610 34.10 -79.44 -18.11
C GLU A 610 34.04 -77.91 -18.27
N VAL A 611 33.51 -77.20 -17.27
CA VAL A 611 33.52 -75.73 -17.25
C VAL A 611 34.96 -75.20 -17.14
N TYR A 612 35.81 -75.83 -16.32
CA TYR A 612 37.22 -75.46 -16.16
C TYR A 612 38.08 -75.76 -17.39
N ALA A 613 37.88 -76.91 -18.03
CA ALA A 613 38.57 -77.26 -19.26
C ALA A 613 38.35 -76.19 -20.34
N ARG A 614 37.11 -75.67 -20.43
CA ARG A 614 36.74 -74.59 -21.34
C ARG A 614 37.45 -73.26 -21.05
N ILE A 615 37.84 -73.00 -19.80
CA ILE A 615 38.61 -71.81 -19.39
C ILE A 615 40.10 -71.94 -19.76
N LEU A 616 40.62 -73.18 -19.81
CA LEU A 616 42.04 -73.46 -20.09
C LEU A 616 42.35 -73.69 -21.58
N GLU A 617 41.35 -74.06 -22.38
CA GLU A 617 41.49 -74.37 -23.83
C GLU A 617 41.35 -73.14 -24.77
N ARG A 618 41.18 -71.93 -24.23
CA ARG A 618 41.02 -70.67 -24.99
C ARG A 618 41.67 -69.51 -24.27
#